data_AF-Q54KB0-F1
#
_entry.id   AF-Q54KB0-F1
#
_cell.length_a   1.000
_cell.length_b   1.000
_cell.length_c   1.000
_cell.angle_alpha   90.00
_cell.angle_beta   90.00
_cell.angle_gamma   90.00
#
_symmetry.space_group_name_H-M   'P 1'
#
loop_
_entity.id
_entity.type
_entity.pdbx_description
1 polymer ?
#
loop_
_entity_poly.entity_id
_entity_poly.type
_entity_poly.pdbx_seq_one_letter_code
_entity_poly.pdbx_strand_id
1 'polypeptide(L)'
;MFKFYSIFFLIYLVSLFSFSNSLISNYVPITGSSIMTPADFSRASLLLNDDQTSILILASSIQVENPSDVFNITFSKYFLNNIIALSNNDLFGASSHYQNLISLYNNANNLGIVSLNNTVGYLNTLTKFTNMDTSRFNTISSSINNLITNIDSVKQSAITLATLMNNTKNSLSPNSPNVATYQVVISNYELVIKSVLSVSSHLNNLKTPLNEIANLMPNFINEVNLYSQFILTDALYMSHMNILIKQILLSSDTLYSRSLLLSRLKDLF
;
A
#
# COMPACT_ATOMS: atom_id res chain seq x y z
N MET A 1 -3.53 24.70 -54.40
CA MET A 1 -2.73 23.86 -53.47
C MET A 1 -2.43 24.56 -52.13
N PHE A 2 -2.10 25.86 -52.10
CA PHE A 2 -1.79 26.60 -50.85
C PHE A 2 -2.92 26.68 -49.80
N LYS A 3 -4.21 26.72 -50.20
CA LYS A 3 -5.34 26.83 -49.26
C LYS A 3 -5.57 25.58 -48.39
N PHE A 4 -5.08 24.41 -48.80
CA PHE A 4 -5.32 23.16 -48.04
C PHE A 4 -4.32 23.02 -46.88
N TYR A 5 -3.06 23.39 -47.10
CA TYR A 5 -2.04 23.40 -46.06
C TYR A 5 -2.31 24.43 -44.96
N SER A 6 -2.87 25.61 -45.30
CA SER A 6 -3.23 26.61 -44.30
C SER A 6 -4.37 26.14 -43.38
N ILE A 7 -5.32 25.35 -43.89
CA ILE A 7 -6.41 24.77 -43.09
C ILE A 7 -5.86 23.69 -42.15
N PHE A 8 -4.99 22.79 -42.63
CA PHE A 8 -4.39 21.76 -41.78
C PHE A 8 -3.50 22.34 -40.68
N PHE A 9 -2.72 23.38 -40.98
CA PHE A 9 -1.90 24.05 -39.98
C PHE A 9 -2.77 24.77 -38.93
N LEU A 10 -3.89 25.36 -39.35
CA LEU A 10 -4.86 25.96 -38.43
C LEU A 10 -5.53 24.90 -37.55
N ILE A 11 -5.91 23.75 -38.10
CA ILE A 11 -6.48 22.62 -37.32
C ILE A 11 -5.43 22.09 -36.33
N TYR A 12 -4.17 21.98 -36.72
CA TYR A 12 -3.08 21.53 -35.84
C TYR A 12 -2.81 22.54 -34.72
N LEU A 13 -2.73 23.84 -35.04
CA LEU A 13 -2.61 24.91 -34.04
C LEU A 13 -3.82 24.98 -33.11
N VAL A 14 -5.05 24.90 -33.65
CA VAL A 14 -6.26 24.87 -32.84
C VAL A 14 -6.26 23.61 -31.98
N SER A 15 -5.82 22.44 -32.46
CA SER A 15 -5.69 21.26 -31.60
C SER A 15 -4.69 21.48 -30.47
N LEU A 16 -3.51 22.07 -30.74
CA LEU A 16 -2.52 22.39 -29.71
C LEU A 16 -3.05 23.41 -28.69
N PHE A 17 -3.78 24.45 -29.13
CA PHE A 17 -4.33 25.49 -28.27
C PHE A 17 -5.62 25.07 -27.53
N SER A 18 -6.45 24.22 -28.14
CA SER A 18 -7.63 23.60 -27.52
C SER A 18 -7.24 22.55 -26.48
N PHE A 19 -6.08 21.90 -26.65
CA PHE A 19 -5.50 21.07 -25.60
C PHE A 19 -4.74 21.89 -24.54
N SER A 20 -4.13 23.03 -24.89
CA SER A 20 -3.33 23.81 -23.93
C SER A 20 -4.15 24.70 -22.99
N ASN A 21 -5.26 25.31 -23.46
CA ASN A 21 -5.92 26.40 -22.70
C ASN A 21 -7.35 26.11 -22.23
N SER A 22 -8.07 25.11 -22.77
CA SER A 22 -9.48 24.86 -22.40
C SER A 22 -9.75 23.62 -21.55
N LEU A 23 -8.71 22.91 -21.08
CA LEU A 23 -8.86 21.63 -20.37
C LEU A 23 -7.93 21.50 -19.15
N ILE A 24 -7.84 22.54 -18.29
CA ILE A 24 -7.73 22.31 -16.83
C ILE A 24 -9.10 21.75 -16.38
N SER A 25 -9.50 20.65 -17.01
CA SER A 25 -10.75 19.99 -16.76
C SER A 25 -10.61 19.31 -15.41
N ASN A 26 -11.72 19.14 -14.73
CA ASN A 26 -11.85 18.33 -13.52
C ASN A 26 -11.50 16.85 -13.79
N TYR A 27 -10.68 16.51 -14.80
CA TYR A 27 -10.36 15.15 -15.19
C TYR A 27 -9.85 14.33 -14.02
N VAL A 28 -8.84 14.83 -13.29
CA VAL A 28 -8.29 14.15 -12.12
C VAL A 28 -9.33 14.00 -10.98
N PRO A 29 -10.11 15.03 -10.64
CA PRO A 29 -11.29 14.92 -9.79
C PRO A 29 -12.31 13.88 -10.25
N ILE A 30 -12.63 13.86 -11.54
CA ILE A 30 -13.66 13.00 -12.14
C ILE A 30 -13.19 11.54 -12.08
N THR A 31 -11.94 11.27 -12.50
CA THR A 31 -11.35 9.93 -12.43
C THR A 31 -11.24 9.46 -10.99
N GLY A 32 -10.84 10.33 -10.07
CA GLY A 32 -10.77 10.04 -8.64
C GLY A 32 -12.13 9.84 -7.95
N SER A 33 -13.16 10.59 -8.34
CA SER A 33 -14.51 10.51 -7.76
C SER A 33 -15.27 9.23 -8.14
N SER A 34 -14.80 8.53 -9.17
CA SER A 34 -15.38 7.27 -9.67
C SER A 34 -14.67 6.03 -9.10
N ILE A 35 -13.81 6.20 -8.09
CA ILE A 35 -13.10 5.11 -7.44
C ILE A 35 -14.06 4.43 -6.46
N MET A 36 -14.42 3.19 -6.78
CA MET A 36 -15.32 2.38 -5.96
C MET A 36 -14.56 1.29 -5.22
N THR A 37 -13.42 0.87 -5.75
CA THR A 37 -12.62 -0.23 -5.22
C THR A 37 -11.13 0.11 -5.24
N PRO A 38 -10.30 -0.56 -4.41
CA PRO A 38 -8.84 -0.36 -4.45
C PRO A 38 -8.21 -0.64 -5.81
N ALA A 39 -8.77 -1.57 -6.59
CA ALA A 39 -8.28 -1.89 -7.93
C ALA A 39 -8.42 -0.71 -8.91
N ASP A 40 -9.30 0.25 -8.63
CA ASP A 40 -9.46 1.45 -9.45
C ASP A 40 -8.26 2.42 -9.31
N PHE A 41 -7.40 2.27 -8.28
CA PHE A 41 -6.22 3.14 -8.10
C PHE A 41 -5.26 3.04 -9.29
N SER A 42 -4.94 1.82 -9.73
CA SER A 42 -4.06 1.59 -10.88
C SER A 42 -4.68 2.12 -12.18
N ARG A 43 -5.99 1.94 -12.35
CA ARG A 43 -6.73 2.49 -13.51
C ARG A 43 -6.69 4.01 -13.51
N ALA A 44 -6.94 4.64 -12.37
CA ALA A 44 -7.00 6.10 -12.25
C ALA A 44 -5.60 6.74 -12.37
N SER A 45 -4.57 6.15 -11.77
CA SER A 45 -3.20 6.66 -11.77
C SER A 45 -2.53 6.56 -13.14
N LEU A 46 -2.80 5.50 -13.91
CA LEU A 46 -2.25 5.31 -15.26
C LEU A 46 -2.52 6.52 -16.19
N LEU A 47 -3.71 7.11 -16.05
CA LEU A 47 -4.18 8.23 -16.86
C LEU A 47 -3.52 9.57 -16.50
N LEU A 48 -2.73 9.61 -15.42
CA LEU A 48 -2.12 10.83 -14.89
C LEU A 48 -0.65 10.98 -15.26
N ASN A 49 -0.03 9.95 -15.82
CA ASN A 49 1.36 10.01 -16.23
C ASN A 49 1.45 10.83 -17.51
N ASP A 50 2.11 11.99 -17.43
CA ASP A 50 2.22 12.94 -18.55
C ASP A 50 3.18 12.42 -19.64
N ASP A 51 4.06 11.47 -19.29
CA ASP A 51 5.02 10.85 -20.20
C ASP A 51 5.20 9.34 -19.92
N GLN A 52 5.71 8.61 -20.90
CA GLN A 52 6.02 7.18 -20.74
C GLN A 52 7.16 6.94 -19.72
N THR A 53 8.00 7.95 -19.49
CA THR A 53 9.14 7.87 -18.58
C THR A 53 8.71 7.83 -17.11
N SER A 54 7.69 8.60 -16.72
CA SER A 54 7.08 8.55 -15.39
C SER A 54 6.39 7.21 -15.14
N ILE A 55 5.77 6.60 -16.15
CA ILE A 55 5.26 5.21 -16.08
C ILE A 55 6.39 4.22 -15.82
N LEU A 56 7.52 4.36 -16.52
CA LEU A 56 8.70 3.51 -16.31
C LEU A 56 9.31 3.68 -14.92
N ILE A 57 9.39 4.91 -14.41
CA ILE A 57 9.85 5.21 -13.06
C ILE A 57 8.90 4.59 -12.02
N LEU A 58 7.58 4.74 -12.20
CA LEU A 58 6.57 4.11 -11.34
C LEU A 58 6.70 2.59 -11.38
N ALA A 59 6.79 1.99 -12.56
CA ALA A 59 6.99 0.55 -12.75
C ALA A 59 8.30 0.07 -12.10
N SER A 60 9.37 0.88 -12.12
CA SER A 60 10.63 0.58 -11.43
C SER A 60 10.57 0.73 -9.91
N SER A 61 9.63 1.55 -9.40
CA SER A 61 9.38 1.74 -7.97
C SER A 61 8.46 0.68 -7.37
N ILE A 62 7.73 -0.06 -8.22
CA ILE A 62 7.04 -1.29 -7.83
C ILE A 62 8.15 -2.31 -7.50
N GLN A 63 8.50 -2.38 -6.21
CA GLN A 63 9.35 -3.45 -5.72
C GLN A 63 8.58 -4.76 -5.94
N VAL A 64 8.93 -5.47 -7.00
CA VAL A 64 8.40 -6.81 -7.25
C VAL A 64 8.72 -7.65 -6.02
N GLU A 65 7.70 -8.25 -5.44
CA GLU A 65 7.85 -9.12 -4.28
C GLU A 65 8.90 -10.19 -4.58
N ASN A 66 9.84 -10.41 -3.66
CA ASN A 66 10.83 -11.46 -3.83
C ASN A 66 10.11 -12.82 -3.84
N PRO A 67 10.21 -13.62 -4.93
CA PRO A 67 9.50 -14.89 -5.01
C PRO A 67 9.79 -15.84 -3.84
N SER A 68 11.02 -15.81 -3.31
CA SER A 68 11.40 -16.64 -2.16
C SER A 68 10.68 -16.21 -0.87
N ASP A 69 10.51 -14.90 -0.66
CA ASP A 69 9.78 -14.38 0.50
C ASP A 69 8.30 -14.73 0.41
N VAL A 70 7.68 -14.54 -0.77
CA VAL A 70 6.27 -14.90 -1.01
C VAL A 70 6.05 -16.39 -0.78
N PHE A 71 6.93 -17.24 -1.30
CA PHE A 71 6.87 -18.69 -1.07
C PHE A 71 6.98 -19.04 0.41
N ASN A 72 7.98 -18.52 1.11
CA ASN A 72 8.19 -18.85 2.52
C ASN A 72 7.05 -18.32 3.42
N ILE A 73 6.50 -17.14 3.13
CA ILE A 73 5.32 -16.61 3.80
C ILE A 73 4.13 -17.53 3.57
N THR A 74 3.90 -17.93 2.32
CA THR A 74 2.81 -18.83 1.93
C THR A 74 2.87 -20.17 2.65
N PHE A 75 4.04 -20.80 2.71
CA PHE A 75 4.22 -22.13 3.30
C PHE A 75 4.63 -22.13 4.79
N SER A 76 4.74 -20.96 5.43
CA SER A 76 5.12 -20.84 6.85
C SER A 76 4.24 -21.68 7.80
N LYS A 77 2.93 -21.73 7.57
CA LYS A 77 2.02 -22.59 8.34
C LYS A 77 2.31 -24.07 8.13
N TYR A 78 2.61 -24.48 6.90
CA TYR A 78 2.99 -25.84 6.57
C TYR A 78 4.30 -26.24 7.29
N PHE A 79 5.29 -25.35 7.33
CA PHE A 79 6.54 -25.60 8.06
C PHE A 79 6.32 -25.75 9.58
N LEU A 80 5.48 -24.92 10.20
CA LEU A 80 5.12 -25.09 11.61
C LEU A 80 4.30 -26.36 11.86
N ASN A 81 3.35 -26.69 10.99
CA ASN A 81 2.57 -27.92 11.08
C ASN A 81 3.46 -29.17 10.95
N ASN A 82 4.49 -29.12 10.10
CA ASN A 82 5.48 -30.20 10.01
C ASN A 82 6.23 -30.38 11.34
N ILE A 83 6.60 -29.28 12.01
CA ILE A 83 7.24 -29.37 13.34
C ILE A 83 6.28 -30.00 14.36
N ILE A 84 5.01 -29.57 14.37
CA ILE A 84 3.97 -30.13 15.26
C ILE A 84 3.79 -31.63 14.98
N ALA A 85 3.70 -32.05 13.71
CA ALA A 85 3.52 -33.44 13.32
C ALA A 85 4.71 -34.33 13.69
N LEU A 86 5.93 -33.77 13.72
CA LEU A 86 7.13 -34.47 14.18
C LEU A 86 7.27 -34.48 15.72
N SER A 87 6.45 -33.73 16.44
CA SER A 87 6.57 -33.48 17.87
C SER A 87 5.57 -34.29 18.68
N ASN A 88 6.04 -35.31 19.42
CA ASN A 88 5.21 -35.91 20.46
C ASN A 88 5.01 -34.89 21.60
N ASN A 89 3.76 -34.68 22.04
CA ASN A 89 3.41 -33.79 23.16
C ASN A 89 3.96 -32.36 23.05
N ASP A 90 4.07 -31.79 21.84
CA ASP A 90 4.62 -30.44 21.62
C ASP A 90 6.05 -30.22 22.18
N LEU A 91 6.86 -31.28 22.26
CA LEU A 91 8.29 -31.24 22.59
C LEU A 91 9.08 -30.10 21.91
N PHE A 92 8.74 -29.76 20.67
CA PHE A 92 9.40 -28.68 19.91
C PHE A 92 8.75 -27.30 20.09
N GLY A 93 7.69 -27.17 20.89
CA GLY A 93 7.03 -25.91 21.26
C GLY A 93 6.29 -25.19 20.12
N ALA A 94 6.06 -25.86 18.98
CA ALA A 94 5.55 -25.22 17.77
C ALA A 94 4.04 -24.92 17.80
N SER A 95 3.28 -25.58 18.67
CA SER A 95 1.82 -25.43 18.74
C SER A 95 1.41 -23.99 19.09
N SER A 96 2.10 -23.37 20.05
CA SER A 96 1.85 -21.95 20.41
C SER A 96 2.26 -20.99 19.30
N HIS A 97 3.42 -21.22 18.66
CA HIS A 97 3.91 -20.41 17.56
C HIS A 97 2.97 -20.45 16.35
N TYR A 98 2.34 -21.59 16.08
CA TYR A 98 1.37 -21.74 15.01
C TYR A 98 0.13 -20.86 15.21
N GLN A 99 -0.43 -20.82 16.43
CA GLN A 99 -1.58 -19.96 16.74
C GLN A 99 -1.22 -18.46 16.70
N ASN A 100 -0.03 -18.11 17.16
CA ASN A 100 0.48 -16.75 17.07
C ASN A 100 0.73 -16.31 15.62
N LEU A 101 1.22 -17.22 14.77
CA LEU A 101 1.39 -16.97 13.34
C LEU A 101 0.05 -16.71 12.64
N ILE A 102 -0.98 -17.52 12.94
CA ILE A 102 -2.35 -17.30 12.43
C ILE A 102 -2.83 -15.89 12.80
N SER A 103 -2.69 -15.52 14.07
CA SER A 103 -3.14 -14.22 14.58
C SER A 103 -2.39 -13.07 13.91
N LEU A 104 -1.07 -13.20 13.74
CA LEU A 104 -0.26 -12.23 13.02
C LEU A 104 -0.74 -12.05 11.58
N TYR A 105 -0.96 -13.14 10.85
CA TYR A 105 -1.37 -13.08 9.44
C TYR A 105 -2.77 -12.48 9.28
N ASN A 106 -3.71 -12.80 10.18
CA ASN A 106 -5.03 -12.17 10.20
C ASN A 106 -4.92 -10.65 10.46
N ASN A 107 -4.09 -10.24 11.41
CA ASN A 107 -3.90 -8.82 11.71
C ASN A 107 -3.22 -8.07 10.54
N ALA A 108 -2.19 -8.66 9.93
CA ALA A 108 -1.52 -8.09 8.77
C ALA A 108 -2.45 -7.99 7.55
N ASN A 109 -3.29 -9.01 7.34
CA ASN A 109 -4.33 -9.02 6.31
C ASN A 109 -5.34 -7.89 6.50
N ASN A 110 -5.89 -7.77 7.71
CA ASN A 110 -6.84 -6.72 8.04
C ASN A 110 -6.22 -5.34 7.82
N LEU A 111 -4.95 -5.13 8.19
CA LEU A 111 -4.27 -3.87 7.93
C LEU A 111 -4.13 -3.57 6.43
N GLY A 112 -3.78 -4.56 5.61
CA GLY A 112 -3.73 -4.38 4.16
C GLY A 112 -5.10 -3.94 3.60
N ILE A 113 -6.17 -4.65 3.96
CA ILE A 113 -7.53 -4.36 3.49
C ILE A 113 -8.02 -2.99 3.98
N VAL A 114 -7.86 -2.69 5.28
CA VAL A 114 -8.30 -1.43 5.88
C VAL A 114 -7.54 -0.25 5.28
N SER A 115 -6.23 -0.39 5.03
CA SER A 115 -5.42 0.66 4.38
C SER A 115 -5.98 1.04 3.01
N LEU A 116 -6.32 0.03 2.21
CA LEU A 116 -6.88 0.24 0.88
C LEU A 116 -8.28 0.85 0.92
N ASN A 117 -9.18 0.28 1.72
CA ASN A 117 -10.57 0.75 1.80
C ASN A 117 -10.67 2.17 2.37
N ASN A 118 -9.86 2.49 3.39
CA ASN A 118 -9.79 3.84 3.92
C ASN A 118 -9.29 4.83 2.86
N THR A 119 -8.28 4.44 2.07
CA THR A 119 -7.74 5.28 0.98
C THR A 119 -8.77 5.56 -0.11
N VAL A 120 -9.62 4.58 -0.47
CA VAL A 120 -10.79 4.82 -1.34
C VAL A 120 -11.71 5.88 -0.72
N GLY A 121 -12.01 5.75 0.58
CA GLY A 121 -12.82 6.73 1.32
C GLY A 121 -12.20 8.14 1.34
N TYR A 122 -10.87 8.23 1.49
CA TYR A 122 -10.15 9.50 1.46
C TYR A 122 -10.26 10.15 0.09
N LEU A 123 -9.96 9.42 -0.99
CA LEU A 123 -10.09 9.93 -2.37
C LEU A 123 -11.51 10.40 -2.68
N ASN A 124 -12.53 9.63 -2.30
CA ASN A 124 -13.94 10.01 -2.46
C ASN A 124 -14.35 11.24 -1.63
N THR A 125 -13.62 11.55 -0.56
CA THR A 125 -13.82 12.77 0.23
C THR A 125 -13.12 13.97 -0.41
N LEU A 126 -11.87 13.79 -0.82
CA LEU A 126 -11.01 14.84 -1.36
C LEU A 126 -11.44 15.29 -2.76
N THR A 127 -12.09 14.41 -3.54
CA THR A 127 -12.60 14.74 -4.88
C THR A 127 -13.97 15.41 -4.87
N LYS A 128 -14.60 15.59 -3.71
CA LYS A 128 -15.86 16.33 -3.56
C LYS A 128 -15.59 17.80 -3.25
N PHE A 129 -15.25 18.54 -4.30
CA PHE A 129 -14.85 19.96 -4.26
C PHE A 129 -15.90 20.92 -3.69
N THR A 130 -17.18 20.55 -3.71
CA THR A 130 -18.29 21.46 -3.40
C THR A 130 -18.39 21.86 -1.93
N ASN A 131 -17.73 21.17 -1.00
CA ASN A 131 -17.83 21.41 0.45
C ASN A 131 -16.51 21.06 1.18
N MET A 132 -15.36 21.53 0.67
CA MET A 132 -14.10 21.25 1.36
C MET A 132 -13.95 22.14 2.59
N ASP A 133 -14.14 21.53 3.76
CA ASP A 133 -13.81 22.08 5.06
C ASP A 133 -12.46 21.53 5.51
N THR A 134 -11.60 22.40 6.05
CA THR A 134 -10.32 22.07 6.67
C THR A 134 -10.40 20.89 7.66
N SER A 135 -11.52 20.75 8.38
CA SER A 135 -11.75 19.65 9.33
C SER A 135 -11.67 18.25 8.68
N ARG A 136 -12.01 18.13 7.39
CA ARG A 136 -11.96 16.85 6.66
C ARG A 136 -10.52 16.39 6.43
N PHE A 137 -9.62 17.32 6.07
CA PHE A 137 -8.20 17.00 5.90
C PHE A 137 -7.55 16.59 7.23
N ASN A 138 -7.92 17.26 8.33
CA ASN A 138 -7.49 16.86 9.67
C ASN A 138 -7.99 15.46 10.06
N THR A 139 -9.23 15.12 9.68
CA THR A 139 -9.80 13.79 9.91
C THR A 139 -9.05 12.71 9.12
N ILE A 140 -8.75 12.97 7.84
CA ILE A 140 -7.97 12.06 7.00
C ILE A 140 -6.56 11.88 7.57
N SER A 141 -5.87 12.98 7.91
CA SER A 141 -4.53 12.93 8.52
C SER A 141 -4.51 12.11 9.81
N SER A 142 -5.48 12.35 10.71
CA SER A 142 -5.62 11.60 11.97
C SER A 142 -5.89 10.11 11.73
N SER A 143 -6.74 9.79 10.76
CA SER A 143 -7.06 8.41 10.37
C SER A 143 -5.82 7.67 9.84
N ILE A 144 -5.01 8.33 9.01
CA ILE A 144 -3.75 7.77 8.50
C ILE A 144 -2.74 7.56 9.63
N ASN A 145 -2.59 8.52 10.55
CA ASN A 145 -1.67 8.40 11.69
C ASN A 145 -2.06 7.24 12.62
N ASN A 146 -3.36 7.02 12.84
CA ASN A 146 -3.86 5.85 13.59
C ASN A 146 -3.53 4.54 12.86
N LEU A 147 -3.68 4.49 11.54
CA LEU A 147 -3.34 3.32 10.74
C LEU A 147 -1.83 3.02 10.80
N ILE A 148 -0.98 4.05 10.73
CA ILE A 148 0.48 3.92 10.90
C ILE A 148 0.85 3.34 12.26
N THR A 149 0.19 3.81 13.33
CA THR A 149 0.39 3.29 14.69
C THR A 149 0.01 1.81 14.78
N ASN A 150 -1.11 1.41 14.17
CA ASN A 150 -1.53 0.02 14.12
C ASN A 150 -0.54 -0.86 13.32
N ILE A 151 -0.01 -0.34 12.21
CA ILE A 151 1.05 -1.01 11.45
C ILE A 151 2.28 -1.26 12.33
N ASP A 152 2.73 -0.25 13.08
CA ASP A 152 3.86 -0.41 14.00
C ASP A 152 3.57 -1.45 15.10
N SER A 153 2.35 -1.50 15.63
CA SER A 153 1.95 -2.52 16.61
C SER A 153 2.05 -3.95 16.03
N VAL A 154 1.51 -4.19 14.83
CA VAL A 154 1.54 -5.53 14.21
C VAL A 154 2.97 -5.91 13.79
N LYS A 155 3.76 -4.93 13.34
CA LYS A 155 5.19 -5.11 13.07
C LYS A 155 5.94 -5.60 14.31
N GLN A 156 5.68 -5.00 15.48
CA GLN A 156 6.30 -5.45 16.73
C GLN A 156 5.84 -6.85 17.16
N SER A 157 4.58 -7.21 16.91
CA SER A 157 4.10 -8.58 17.14
C SER A 157 4.84 -9.60 16.26
N ALA A 158 5.17 -9.26 15.01
CA ALA A 158 5.99 -10.11 14.15
C ALA A 158 7.42 -10.28 14.71
N ILE A 159 8.09 -9.19 15.09
CA ILE A 159 9.45 -9.24 15.68
C ILE A 159 9.46 -10.06 16.97
N THR A 160 8.43 -9.88 17.81
CA THR A 160 8.26 -10.64 19.05
C THR A 160 8.10 -12.12 18.77
N LEU A 161 7.23 -12.50 17.83
CA LEU A 161 7.02 -13.90 17.44
C LEU A 161 8.30 -14.53 16.87
N ALA A 162 9.03 -13.82 16.00
CA ALA A 162 10.31 -14.28 15.47
C ALA A 162 11.33 -14.53 16.60
N THR A 163 11.39 -13.64 17.59
CA THR A 163 12.27 -13.77 18.77
C THR A 163 11.89 -14.99 19.61
N LEU A 164 10.60 -15.19 19.88
CA LEU A 164 10.09 -16.35 20.62
C LEU A 164 10.43 -17.66 19.91
N MET A 165 10.19 -17.74 18.60
CA MET A 165 10.55 -18.92 17.79
C MET A 165 12.06 -19.16 17.79
N ASN A 166 12.88 -18.11 17.69
CA ASN A 166 14.33 -18.25 17.73
C ASN A 166 14.82 -18.75 19.10
N ASN A 167 14.22 -18.29 20.20
CA ASN A 167 14.53 -18.79 21.54
C ASN A 167 14.15 -20.26 21.71
N THR A 168 12.95 -20.65 21.25
CA THR A 168 12.53 -22.06 21.24
C THR A 168 13.52 -22.88 20.41
N LYS A 169 13.79 -22.48 19.16
CA LYS A 169 14.74 -23.14 18.25
C LYS A 169 16.11 -23.36 18.90
N ASN A 170 16.68 -22.32 19.51
CA ASN A 170 18.02 -22.39 20.12
C ASN A 170 18.05 -23.17 21.44
N SER A 171 16.90 -23.39 22.08
CA SER A 171 16.78 -24.22 23.28
C SER A 171 16.67 -25.71 22.99
N LEU A 172 16.44 -26.10 21.73
CA LEU A 172 16.29 -27.51 21.34
C LEU A 172 17.63 -28.24 21.44
N SER A 173 17.59 -29.49 21.93
CA SER A 173 18.78 -30.35 22.00
C SER A 173 19.03 -31.06 20.65
N PRO A 174 20.28 -31.06 20.12
CA PRO A 174 20.61 -31.66 18.82
C PRO A 174 20.25 -33.15 18.64
N ASN A 175 20.04 -33.87 19.75
CA ASN A 175 19.77 -35.30 19.76
C ASN A 175 18.30 -35.66 20.07
N SER A 176 17.39 -34.69 20.11
CA SER A 176 16.00 -34.94 20.50
C SER A 176 15.05 -34.86 19.30
N PRO A 177 14.40 -35.96 18.87
CA PRO A 177 14.59 -37.36 19.27
C PRO A 177 15.78 -38.05 18.57
N ASN A 178 16.26 -37.48 17.46
CA ASN A 178 17.45 -37.89 16.74
C ASN A 178 17.95 -36.71 15.89
N VAL A 179 19.19 -36.81 15.38
CA VAL A 179 19.83 -35.72 14.62
C VAL A 179 19.05 -35.34 13.35
N ALA A 180 18.48 -36.31 12.63
CA ALA A 180 17.77 -36.03 11.38
C ALA A 180 16.48 -35.23 11.62
N THR A 181 15.67 -35.64 12.59
CA THR A 181 14.46 -34.90 13.00
C THR A 181 14.81 -33.51 13.50
N TYR A 182 15.85 -33.39 14.34
CA TYR A 182 16.33 -32.09 14.82
C TYR A 182 16.67 -31.14 13.66
N GLN A 183 17.44 -31.60 12.66
CA GLN A 183 17.80 -30.75 11.52
C GLN A 183 16.60 -30.28 10.69
N VAL A 184 15.59 -31.14 10.51
CA VAL A 184 14.33 -30.76 9.84
C VAL A 184 13.58 -29.70 10.64
N VAL A 185 13.49 -29.86 11.97
CA VAL A 185 12.82 -28.91 12.86
C VAL A 185 13.52 -27.54 12.84
N ILE A 186 14.85 -27.52 12.96
CA ILE A 186 15.64 -26.28 12.90
C ILE A 186 15.44 -25.59 11.54
N SER A 187 15.54 -26.33 10.44
CA SER A 187 15.36 -25.77 9.09
C SER A 187 13.97 -25.16 8.90
N ASN A 188 12.92 -25.85 9.36
CA ASN A 188 11.55 -25.33 9.30
C ASN A 188 11.38 -24.07 10.16
N TYR A 189 11.92 -24.05 11.38
CA TYR A 189 11.90 -22.84 12.21
C TYR A 189 12.60 -21.66 11.53
N GLU A 190 13.75 -21.89 10.89
CA GLU A 190 14.48 -20.82 10.18
C GLU A 190 13.71 -20.24 9.01
N LEU A 191 13.02 -21.10 8.24
CA LEU A 191 12.14 -20.64 7.16
C LEU A 191 11.00 -19.78 7.72
N VAL A 192 10.33 -20.23 8.79
CA VAL A 192 9.21 -19.50 9.40
C VAL A 192 9.67 -18.18 10.03
N ILE A 193 10.81 -18.17 10.73
CA ILE A 193 11.39 -16.95 11.32
C ILE A 193 11.67 -15.93 10.22
N LYS A 194 12.28 -16.34 9.10
CA LYS A 194 12.49 -15.47 7.94
C LYS A 194 11.16 -14.94 7.40
N SER A 195 10.15 -15.80 7.22
CA SER A 195 8.82 -15.38 6.76
C SER A 195 8.18 -14.32 7.64
N VAL A 196 8.22 -14.50 8.97
CA VAL A 196 7.63 -13.56 9.93
C VAL A 196 8.35 -12.21 9.88
N LEU A 197 9.68 -12.21 9.76
CA LEU A 197 10.46 -10.99 9.58
C LEU A 197 10.17 -10.32 8.22
N SER A 198 9.97 -11.11 7.16
CA SER A 198 9.55 -10.58 5.85
C SER A 198 8.18 -9.94 5.93
N VAL A 199 7.20 -10.51 6.65
CA VAL A 199 5.88 -9.84 6.89
C VAL A 199 6.06 -8.51 7.62
N SER A 200 6.90 -8.44 8.64
CA SER A 200 7.27 -7.18 9.31
C SER A 200 7.80 -6.13 8.33
N SER A 201 8.68 -6.55 7.40
CA SER A 201 9.20 -5.66 6.35
C SER A 201 8.11 -5.18 5.38
N HIS A 202 7.21 -6.05 4.95
CA HIS A 202 6.10 -5.68 4.06
C HIS A 202 5.12 -4.71 4.72
N LEU A 203 4.84 -4.88 6.02
CA LEU A 203 4.06 -3.93 6.80
C LEU A 203 4.73 -2.55 6.83
N ASN A 204 6.06 -2.50 6.97
CA ASN A 204 6.79 -1.24 6.94
C ASN A 204 6.69 -0.54 5.56
N ASN A 205 6.63 -1.30 4.48
CA ASN A 205 6.47 -0.76 3.12
C ASN A 205 5.13 -0.03 2.92
N LEU A 206 4.09 -0.36 3.68
CA LEU A 206 2.82 0.39 3.65
C LEU A 206 2.95 1.82 4.18
N LYS A 207 3.89 2.07 5.10
CA LYS A 207 4.01 3.37 5.77
C LYS A 207 4.43 4.49 4.82
N THR A 208 5.30 4.21 3.86
CA THR A 208 5.79 5.24 2.93
C THR A 208 4.66 5.91 2.14
N PRO A 209 3.83 5.19 1.36
CA PRO A 209 2.72 5.83 0.63
C PRO A 209 1.68 6.44 1.56
N LEU A 210 1.43 5.86 2.74
CA LEU A 210 0.54 6.47 3.74
C LEU A 210 1.07 7.82 4.24
N ASN A 211 2.36 7.91 4.55
CA ASN A 211 3.02 9.15 4.93
C ASN A 211 2.97 10.18 3.80
N GLU A 212 3.21 9.77 2.55
CA GLU A 212 3.10 10.65 1.40
C GLU A 212 1.70 11.27 1.30
N ILE A 213 0.64 10.47 1.43
CA ILE A 213 -0.74 10.98 1.43
C ILE A 213 -0.99 11.92 2.62
N ALA A 214 -0.56 11.55 3.83
CA ALA A 214 -0.76 12.38 5.02
C ALA A 214 -0.04 13.74 4.92
N ASN A 215 1.16 13.76 4.34
CA ASN A 215 1.97 14.96 4.15
C ASN A 215 1.36 15.96 3.15
N LEU A 216 0.40 15.53 2.32
CA LEU A 216 -0.31 16.42 1.42
C LEU A 216 -1.47 17.16 2.10
N MET A 217 -1.98 16.66 3.23
CA MET A 217 -3.15 17.24 3.91
C MET A 217 -2.95 18.72 4.31
N PRO A 218 -1.78 19.15 4.82
CA PRO A 218 -1.52 20.57 5.05
C PRO A 218 -1.60 21.44 3.78
N ASN A 219 -1.19 20.92 2.63
CA ASN A 219 -1.26 21.65 1.36
C ASN A 219 -2.72 21.83 0.92
N PHE A 220 -3.55 20.79 1.06
CA PHE A 220 -4.99 20.90 0.83
C PHE A 220 -5.66 21.96 1.71
N ILE A 221 -5.31 22.00 3.01
CA ILE A 221 -5.80 23.01 3.94
C ILE A 221 -5.40 24.42 3.46
N ASN A 222 -4.15 24.60 3.04
CA ASN A 222 -3.66 25.87 2.53
C ASN A 222 -4.42 26.32 1.28
N GLU A 223 -4.64 25.43 0.30
CA GLU A 223 -5.37 25.76 -0.93
C GLU A 223 -6.83 26.16 -0.66
N VAL A 224 -7.52 25.45 0.23
CA VAL A 224 -8.90 25.80 0.63
C VAL A 224 -8.96 27.14 1.36
N ASN A 225 -7.98 27.43 2.22
CA ASN A 225 -7.89 28.73 2.90
C ASN A 225 -7.63 29.87 1.91
N LEU A 226 -6.69 29.69 0.97
CA LEU A 226 -6.37 30.71 -0.04
C LEU A 226 -7.54 30.99 -0.98
N TYR A 227 -8.28 29.95 -1.36
CA TYR A 227 -9.47 30.08 -2.20
C TYR A 227 -10.62 30.78 -1.46
N SER A 228 -10.93 30.36 -0.24
CA SER A 228 -12.00 30.98 0.57
C SER A 228 -11.69 32.42 1.00
N GLN A 229 -10.41 32.78 1.16
CA GLN A 229 -9.96 34.13 1.53
C GLN A 229 -9.72 35.06 0.31
N PHE A 230 -10.29 34.73 -0.86
CA PHE A 230 -10.36 35.58 -2.06
C PHE A 230 -9.06 35.76 -2.86
N ILE A 231 -8.03 34.94 -2.66
CA ILE A 231 -6.73 35.15 -3.32
C ILE A 231 -6.61 34.39 -4.65
N LEU A 232 -7.30 33.26 -4.81
CA LEU A 232 -7.18 32.38 -5.97
C LEU A 232 -8.41 32.42 -6.87
N THR A 233 -8.20 32.37 -8.19
CA THR A 233 -9.28 32.13 -9.17
C THR A 233 -9.67 30.65 -9.16
N ASP A 234 -10.89 30.33 -9.56
CA ASP A 234 -11.37 28.94 -9.70
C ASP A 234 -10.40 28.08 -10.53
N ALA A 235 -9.88 28.63 -11.63
CA ALA A 235 -8.94 27.93 -12.50
C ALA A 235 -7.62 27.58 -11.80
N LEU A 236 -7.06 28.51 -11.01
CA LEU A 236 -5.84 28.28 -10.24
C LEU A 236 -6.08 27.28 -9.11
N TYR A 237 -7.15 27.46 -8.34
CA TYR A 237 -7.54 26.54 -7.28
C TYR A 237 -7.72 25.11 -7.82
N MET A 238 -8.48 24.94 -8.89
CA MET A 238 -8.66 23.62 -9.51
C MET A 238 -7.36 23.04 -10.05
N SER A 239 -6.47 23.87 -10.63
CA SER A 239 -5.14 23.43 -11.08
C SER A 239 -4.30 22.88 -9.92
N HIS A 240 -4.21 23.60 -8.80
CA HIS A 240 -3.45 23.16 -7.64
C HIS A 240 -4.03 21.90 -7.02
N MET A 241 -5.35 21.84 -6.88
CA MET A 241 -6.01 20.66 -6.33
C MET A 241 -5.84 19.44 -7.22
N ASN A 242 -5.87 19.60 -8.56
CA ASN A 242 -5.58 18.52 -9.49
C ASN A 242 -4.17 17.95 -9.28
N ILE A 243 -3.17 18.82 -9.05
CA ILE A 243 -1.79 18.40 -8.76
C ILE A 243 -1.74 17.57 -7.46
N LEU A 244 -2.40 18.04 -6.40
CA LEU A 244 -2.42 17.34 -5.11
C LEU A 244 -3.15 15.98 -5.20
N ILE A 245 -4.30 15.91 -5.87
CA ILE A 245 -5.03 14.65 -6.07
C ILE A 245 -4.22 13.69 -6.95
N LYS A 246 -3.50 14.19 -7.96
CA LYS A 246 -2.60 13.38 -8.79
C LYS A 246 -1.53 12.70 -7.94
N GLN A 247 -0.91 13.42 -7.01
CA GLN A 247 0.08 12.84 -6.09
C GLN A 247 -0.54 11.77 -5.18
N ILE A 248 -1.74 12.02 -4.63
CA ILE A 248 -2.46 11.01 -3.83
C ILE A 248 -2.75 9.75 -4.64
N LEU A 249 -3.20 9.87 -5.90
CA LEU A 249 -3.51 8.72 -6.75
C LEU A 249 -2.27 7.87 -7.04
N LEU A 250 -1.10 8.50 -7.25
CA LEU A 250 0.17 7.80 -7.43
C LEU A 250 0.61 7.07 -6.15
N SER A 251 0.53 7.73 -4.98
CA SER A 251 0.82 7.08 -3.70
C SER A 251 -0.19 5.98 -3.37
N SER A 252 -1.45 6.12 -3.79
CA SER A 252 -2.50 5.10 -3.61
C SER A 252 -2.24 3.85 -4.45
N ASP A 253 -1.75 4.00 -5.69
CA ASP A 253 -1.32 2.87 -6.53
C ASP A 253 -0.11 2.14 -5.93
N THR A 254 0.85 2.90 -5.39
CA THR A 254 1.98 2.34 -4.64
C THR A 254 1.51 1.60 -3.38
N LEU A 255 0.52 2.14 -2.65
CA LEU A 255 -0.09 1.47 -1.51
C LEU A 255 -0.80 0.17 -1.93
N TYR A 256 -1.52 0.19 -3.06
CA TYR A 256 -2.19 -0.98 -3.62
C TYR A 256 -1.22 -2.12 -3.87
N SER A 257 -0.20 -1.88 -4.69
CA SER A 257 0.81 -2.89 -5.02
C SER A 257 1.45 -3.50 -3.76
N ARG A 258 1.80 -2.68 -2.77
CA ARG A 258 2.41 -3.14 -1.51
C ARG A 258 1.46 -3.85 -0.56
N SER A 259 0.15 -3.64 -0.70
CA SER A 259 -0.87 -4.26 0.15
C SER A 259 -1.34 -5.63 -0.37
N LEU A 260 -1.05 -5.98 -1.63
CA LEU A 260 -1.59 -7.19 -2.27
C LEU A 260 -1.22 -8.48 -1.53
N LEU A 261 0.06 -8.71 -1.24
CA LEU A 261 0.47 -9.89 -0.48
C LEU A 261 -0.24 -9.98 0.88
N LEU A 262 -0.26 -8.87 1.62
CA LEU A 262 -0.89 -8.80 2.94
C LEU A 262 -2.38 -9.12 2.85
N SER A 263 -3.08 -8.53 1.87
CA SER A 263 -4.53 -8.75 1.65
C SER A 263 -4.89 -10.18 1.28
N ARG A 264 -3.93 -11.02 0.91
CA ARG A 264 -4.13 -12.45 0.62
C ARG A 264 -3.77 -13.37 1.77
N LEU A 265 -3.09 -12.86 2.81
CA LEU A 265 -2.61 -13.72 3.91
C LEU A 265 -3.72 -14.50 4.61
N LYS A 266 -4.94 -13.94 4.69
CA LYS A 266 -6.10 -14.64 5.30
C LYS A 266 -6.68 -15.74 4.39
N ASP A 267 -6.54 -15.61 3.07
CA ASP A 267 -7.07 -16.56 2.09
C ASP A 267 -6.05 -17.65 1.70
N LEU A 268 -4.83 -17.60 2.25
CA LEU A 268 -3.88 -18.71 2.19
C LEU A 268 -4.35 -19.95 2.99
N PHE A 269 -5.58 -19.92 3.50
CA PHE A 269 -6.15 -20.82 4.50
C PHE A 269 -7.40 -21.51 3.97
#